data_AF-A0A1F8F6Q6-F1
#
_entry.id   AF-A0A1F8F6Q6-F1
#
_cell.length_a   1.000
_cell.length_b   1.000
_cell.length_c   1.000
_cell.angle_alpha   90.00
_cell.angle_beta   90.00
_cell.angle_gamma   90.00
#
_symmetry.space_group_name_H-M   'P 1'
#
loop_
_entity.id
_entity.type
_entity.pdbx_description
1 polymer ?
#
loop_
_entity_poly.entity_id
_entity_poly.type
_entity_poly.pdbx_seq_one_letter_code
_entity_poly.pdbx_strand_id
1 'polypeptide(L)'
;VWEKDSDRELFDYQSNASFKINFIFDERQKQTIEANQSEMNIEVSRSMYDKVLKEYNQLVASYQTRLNNYNYLVDEFEKRLEIYNSKVAVINARGGAVPKEHQELEAERQYLEDRKKILDSMGAELKNLVPRVNSLGDQVNYLAQQLNIGVDVHNQRFGEAREFDQGEYNGNEINIYQFEGMGDLRLVLAHELGHALGIEHVENPKSIMYYLMDKQDIKNPVLSNEDKVAFSERCSLSYLLNFFR
;
A
#
# COMPACT_ATOMS: atom_id res chain seq x y z
N VAL A 1 -23.89 3.84 -23.26
CA VAL A 1 -23.84 2.38 -22.95
C VAL A 1 -24.97 1.69 -23.71
N TRP A 2 -26.22 1.95 -23.37
CA TRP A 2 -27.41 1.40 -24.05
C TRP A 2 -27.41 1.56 -25.57
N GLU A 3 -27.24 2.79 -26.06
CA GLU A 3 -27.28 3.11 -27.50
C GLU A 3 -26.23 2.37 -28.34
N LYS A 4 -25.04 2.14 -27.76
CA LYS A 4 -23.94 1.43 -28.43
C LYS A 4 -24.31 -0.02 -28.74
N ASP A 5 -25.05 -0.68 -27.86
CA ASP A 5 -25.43 -2.08 -28.00
C ASP A 5 -26.79 -2.25 -28.70
N SER A 6 -27.67 -1.25 -28.65
CA SER A 6 -28.96 -1.29 -29.32
C SER A 6 -28.96 -0.74 -30.75
N ASP A 7 -27.91 0.00 -31.14
CA ASP A 7 -27.82 0.75 -32.40
C ASP A 7 -29.05 1.66 -32.62
N ARG A 8 -29.45 2.35 -31.54
CA ARG A 8 -30.61 3.25 -31.49
C ARG A 8 -30.23 4.51 -30.74
N GLU A 9 -30.78 5.62 -31.19
CA GLU A 9 -30.76 6.89 -30.46
C GLU A 9 -31.88 6.84 -29.41
N LEU A 10 -31.50 6.67 -28.14
CA LEU A 10 -32.40 6.49 -27.01
C LEU A 10 -32.49 7.75 -26.14
N PHE A 11 -31.42 8.53 -26.09
CA PHE A 11 -31.32 9.70 -25.23
C PHE A 11 -30.80 10.91 -26.02
N ASP A 12 -31.58 11.97 -26.06
CA ASP A 12 -31.18 13.25 -26.64
C ASP A 12 -31.12 14.32 -25.54
N TYR A 13 -30.01 15.07 -25.50
CA TYR A 13 -29.84 16.12 -24.49
C TYR A 13 -30.49 17.42 -24.95
N GLN A 14 -31.46 17.89 -24.18
CA GLN A 14 -32.13 19.17 -24.43
C GLN A 14 -32.08 20.02 -23.16
N SER A 15 -31.55 21.23 -23.27
CA SER A 15 -31.36 22.13 -22.11
C SER A 15 -32.67 22.58 -21.45
N ASN A 16 -33.79 22.47 -22.16
CA ASN A 16 -35.14 22.79 -21.69
C ASN A 16 -36.02 21.55 -21.47
N ALA A 17 -35.44 20.33 -21.44
CA ALA A 17 -36.18 19.11 -21.13
C ALA A 17 -36.83 19.18 -19.74
N SER A 18 -38.03 18.60 -19.61
CA SER A 18 -38.69 18.44 -18.31
C SER A 18 -38.01 17.37 -17.46
N PHE A 19 -37.45 16.33 -18.09
CA PHE A 19 -36.64 15.31 -17.43
C PHE A 19 -35.27 15.87 -17.07
N LYS A 20 -34.83 15.66 -15.84
CA LYS A 20 -33.56 16.18 -15.32
C LYS A 20 -32.70 15.07 -14.75
N ILE A 21 -31.39 15.29 -14.81
CA ILE A 21 -30.40 14.52 -14.06
C ILE A 21 -29.77 15.49 -13.07
N ASN A 22 -30.03 15.29 -11.78
CA ASN A 22 -29.57 16.15 -10.71
C ASN A 22 -28.39 15.48 -9.99
N PHE A 23 -27.38 16.28 -9.66
CA PHE A 23 -26.28 15.87 -8.79
C PHE A 23 -26.54 16.46 -7.41
N ILE A 24 -26.89 15.60 -6.45
CA ILE A 24 -27.26 16.00 -5.10
C ILE A 24 -26.09 15.66 -4.18
N PHE A 25 -25.39 16.69 -3.72
CA PHE A 25 -24.34 16.52 -2.73
C PHE A 25 -24.96 16.40 -1.34
N ASP A 26 -24.96 15.19 -0.78
CA ASP A 26 -25.39 14.92 0.58
C ASP A 26 -24.33 14.15 1.39
N GLU A 27 -24.73 13.62 2.54
CA GLU A 27 -23.86 12.90 3.45
C GLU A 27 -23.22 11.64 2.79
N ARG A 28 -23.82 11.04 1.76
CA ARG A 28 -23.25 9.91 1.01
C ARG A 28 -22.00 10.34 0.24
N GLN A 29 -22.11 11.33 -0.65
CA GLN A 29 -20.94 11.84 -1.40
C GLN A 29 -19.86 12.38 -0.46
N LYS A 30 -20.25 13.02 0.64
CA LYS A 30 -19.31 13.50 1.65
C LYS A 30 -18.55 12.34 2.31
N GLN A 31 -19.23 11.26 2.68
CA GLN A 31 -18.59 10.06 3.23
C GLN A 31 -17.62 9.42 2.24
N THR A 32 -17.98 9.32 0.95
CA THR A 32 -17.07 8.84 -0.12
C THR A 32 -15.79 9.67 -0.19
N ILE A 33 -15.91 11.01 -0.15
CA ILE A 33 -14.75 11.91 -0.19
C ILE A 33 -13.88 11.74 1.06
N GLU A 34 -14.50 11.65 2.24
CA GLU A 34 -13.78 11.47 3.51
C GLU A 34 -13.09 10.09 3.59
N ALA A 35 -13.71 9.04 3.06
CA ALA A 35 -13.12 7.70 2.94
C ALA A 35 -11.88 7.72 2.04
N ASN A 36 -12.01 8.28 0.83
CA ASN A 36 -10.89 8.43 -0.11
C ASN A 36 -9.74 9.25 0.50
N GLN A 37 -10.04 10.33 1.21
CA GLN A 37 -9.02 11.13 1.89
C GLN A 37 -8.33 10.32 3.01
N SER A 38 -9.08 9.51 3.75
CA SER A 38 -8.55 8.63 4.77
C SER A 38 -7.62 7.57 4.18
N GLU A 39 -7.99 6.95 3.05
CA GLU A 39 -7.16 5.97 2.33
C GLU A 39 -5.85 6.60 1.84
N MET A 40 -5.91 7.79 1.24
CA MET A 40 -4.71 8.52 0.81
C MET A 40 -3.77 8.80 1.98
N ASN A 41 -4.30 9.19 3.14
CA ASN A 41 -3.49 9.43 4.33
C ASN A 41 -2.84 8.14 4.87
N ILE A 42 -3.55 7.02 4.82
CA ILE A 42 -3.02 5.69 5.17
C ILE A 42 -1.88 5.32 4.22
N GLU A 43 -2.05 5.52 2.91
CA GLU A 43 -1.03 5.19 1.91
C GLU A 43 0.23 6.03 2.07
N VAL A 44 0.08 7.34 2.33
CA VAL A 44 1.22 8.20 2.67
C VAL A 44 1.94 7.70 3.92
N SER A 45 1.19 7.33 4.97
CA SER A 45 1.76 6.80 6.22
C SER A 45 2.49 5.47 6.00
N ARG A 46 1.93 4.58 5.17
CA ARG A 46 2.54 3.31 4.77
C ARG A 46 3.85 3.53 4.02
N SER A 47 3.85 4.44 3.04
CA SER A 47 5.06 4.79 2.27
C SER A 47 6.18 5.32 3.17
N MET A 48 5.85 6.18 4.16
CA MET A 48 6.82 6.66 5.14
C MET A 48 7.36 5.52 6.02
N TYR A 49 6.48 4.65 6.52
CA TYR A 49 6.86 3.47 7.30
C TYR A 49 7.81 2.56 6.51
N ASP A 50 7.46 2.20 5.28
CA ASP A 50 8.25 1.29 4.44
C ASP A 50 9.65 1.85 4.15
N LYS A 51 9.75 3.15 3.91
CA LYS A 51 11.03 3.83 3.70
C LYS A 51 11.93 3.71 4.92
N VAL A 52 11.42 4.04 6.12
CA VAL A 52 12.23 4.00 7.36
C VAL A 52 12.55 2.56 7.74
N LEU A 53 11.62 1.62 7.54
CA LEU A 53 11.86 0.19 7.76
C LEU A 53 13.00 -0.33 6.88
N LYS A 54 13.05 0.08 5.61
CA LYS A 54 14.15 -0.27 4.70
C LYS A 54 15.49 0.26 5.19
N GLU A 55 15.54 1.52 5.62
CA GLU A 55 16.77 2.13 6.17
C GLU A 55 17.22 1.43 7.45
N TYR A 56 16.29 1.11 8.36
CA TYR A 56 16.55 0.35 9.57
C TYR A 56 17.16 -1.04 9.25
N ASN A 57 16.53 -1.80 8.35
CA ASN A 57 17.01 -3.14 7.98
C ASN A 57 18.41 -3.11 7.36
N GLN A 58 18.69 -2.11 6.51
CA GLN A 58 20.02 -1.91 5.93
C GLN A 58 21.07 -1.60 7.00
N LEU A 59 20.72 -0.74 7.98
CA LEU A 59 21.62 -0.39 9.07
C LEU A 59 21.91 -1.57 9.99
N VAL A 60 20.88 -2.36 10.32
CA VAL A 60 21.03 -3.60 11.13
C VAL A 60 21.94 -4.60 10.43
N ALA A 61 21.75 -4.83 9.12
CA ALA A 61 22.61 -5.74 8.35
C ALA A 61 24.07 -5.26 8.30
N SER A 62 24.28 -3.96 8.11
CA SER A 62 25.62 -3.33 8.15
C SER A 62 26.29 -3.49 9.52
N TYR A 63 25.54 -3.23 10.60
CA TYR A 63 26.01 -3.41 11.96
C TYR A 63 26.43 -4.87 12.23
N GLN A 64 25.58 -5.83 11.88
CA GLN A 64 25.86 -7.26 12.07
C GLN A 64 27.11 -7.71 11.29
N THR A 65 27.25 -7.25 10.05
CA THR A 65 28.43 -7.56 9.22
C THR A 65 29.72 -7.04 9.89
N ARG A 66 29.70 -5.80 10.38
CA ARG A 66 30.85 -5.19 11.06
C ARG A 66 31.15 -5.86 12.39
N LEU A 67 30.12 -6.25 13.14
CA LEU A 67 30.26 -6.95 14.41
C LEU A 67 30.90 -8.32 14.22
N ASN A 68 30.44 -9.07 13.21
CA ASN A 68 31.01 -10.39 12.88
C ASN A 68 32.49 -10.26 12.46
N ASN A 69 32.82 -9.27 11.62
CA ASN A 69 34.20 -9.01 11.25
C ASN A 69 35.06 -8.60 12.45
N TYR A 70 34.56 -7.69 13.30
CA TYR A 70 35.24 -7.29 14.53
C TYR A 70 35.56 -8.49 15.42
N ASN A 71 34.55 -9.32 15.72
CA ASN A 71 34.70 -10.50 16.57
C ASN A 71 35.72 -11.50 15.99
N TYR A 72 35.69 -11.72 14.67
CA TYR A 72 36.69 -12.54 14.00
C TYR A 72 38.12 -12.00 14.18
N LEU A 73 38.31 -10.69 14.00
CA LEU A 73 39.63 -10.07 14.12
C LEU A 73 40.12 -9.99 15.57
N VAL A 74 39.21 -9.92 16.55
CA VAL A 74 39.53 -10.02 17.98
C VAL A 74 40.04 -11.42 18.31
N ASP A 75 39.34 -12.48 17.89
CA ASP A 75 39.76 -13.86 18.13
C ASP A 75 41.16 -14.16 17.53
N GLU A 76 41.41 -13.69 16.29
CA GLU A 76 42.74 -13.79 15.66
C GLU A 76 43.82 -13.01 16.41
N PHE A 77 43.49 -11.83 16.94
CA PHE A 77 44.41 -11.03 17.73
C PHE A 77 44.74 -11.70 19.07
N GLU A 78 43.73 -12.24 19.77
CA GLU A 78 43.90 -12.91 21.06
C GLU A 78 44.78 -14.16 20.93
N LYS A 79 44.53 -15.01 19.92
CA LYS A 79 45.38 -16.17 19.62
C LYS A 79 46.83 -15.77 19.37
N ARG A 80 47.05 -14.73 18.57
CA ARG A 80 48.40 -14.28 18.22
C ARG A 80 49.13 -13.64 19.41
N LEU A 81 48.40 -12.91 20.25
CA LEU A 81 48.91 -12.34 21.50
C LEU A 81 49.32 -13.44 22.48
N GLU A 82 48.54 -14.52 22.60
CA GLU A 82 48.87 -15.67 23.44
C GLU A 82 50.17 -16.36 22.98
N ILE A 83 50.32 -16.57 21.67
CA ILE A 83 51.54 -17.13 21.08
C ILE A 83 52.75 -16.23 21.37
N TYR A 84 52.61 -14.92 21.15
CA TYR A 84 53.65 -13.94 21.46
C TYR A 84 54.07 -13.98 22.93
N ASN A 85 53.10 -13.93 23.85
CA ASN A 85 53.35 -13.97 25.29
C ASN A 85 54.04 -15.27 25.72
N SER A 86 53.65 -16.40 25.13
CA SER A 86 54.29 -17.70 25.36
C SER A 86 55.75 -17.70 24.90
N LYS A 87 56.04 -17.15 23.71
CA LYS A 87 57.41 -17.00 23.20
C LYS A 87 58.26 -16.12 24.11
N VAL A 88 57.72 -14.97 24.56
CA VAL A 88 58.38 -14.08 25.52
C VAL A 88 58.70 -14.79 26.83
N ALA A 89 57.75 -15.57 27.37
CA ALA A 89 57.96 -16.32 28.62
C ALA A 89 59.10 -17.34 28.51
N VAL A 90 59.15 -18.13 27.42
CA VAL A 90 60.23 -19.10 27.16
C VAL A 90 61.58 -18.40 27.04
N ILE A 91 61.63 -17.27 26.33
CA ILE A 91 62.85 -16.47 26.14
C ILE A 91 63.36 -15.91 27.48
N ASN A 92 62.46 -15.37 28.30
CA ASN A 92 62.81 -14.84 29.62
C ASN A 92 63.32 -15.93 30.56
N ALA A 93 62.71 -17.13 30.50
CA ALA A 93 63.11 -18.26 31.34
C ALA A 93 64.54 -18.76 31.08
N ARG A 94 65.07 -18.60 29.86
CA ARG A 94 66.45 -19.00 29.50
C ARG A 94 67.48 -17.88 29.64
N GLY A 95 67.11 -16.75 30.25
CA GLY A 95 68.03 -15.64 30.53
C GLY A 95 67.98 -14.47 29.53
N GLY A 96 66.96 -14.42 28.66
CA GLY A 96 66.71 -13.28 27.77
C GLY A 96 66.90 -13.58 26.28
N ALA A 97 66.57 -12.58 25.45
CA ALA A 97 66.59 -12.68 23.99
C ALA A 97 67.99 -12.45 23.42
N VAL A 98 68.40 -13.26 22.43
CA VAL A 98 69.55 -12.90 21.57
C VAL A 98 69.14 -11.82 20.55
N PRO A 99 70.08 -11.10 19.89
CA PRO A 99 69.73 -9.97 19.02
C PRO A 99 68.68 -10.26 17.95
N LYS A 100 68.74 -11.44 17.31
CA LYS A 100 67.76 -11.86 16.30
C LYS A 100 66.35 -12.03 16.90
N GLU A 101 66.25 -12.64 18.07
CA GLU A 101 64.97 -12.89 18.74
C GLU A 101 64.36 -11.61 19.27
N HIS A 102 65.19 -10.70 19.77
CA HIS A 102 64.74 -9.36 20.14
C HIS A 102 64.13 -8.63 18.95
N GLN A 103 64.77 -8.68 17.78
CA GLN A 103 64.24 -8.07 16.56
C GLN A 103 62.91 -8.70 16.13
N GLU A 104 62.79 -10.04 16.19
CA GLU A 104 61.54 -10.74 15.88
C GLU A 104 60.41 -10.39 16.85
N LEU A 105 60.70 -10.36 18.16
CA LEU A 105 59.72 -9.98 19.18
C LEU A 105 59.27 -8.54 19.01
N GLU A 106 60.19 -7.62 18.70
CA GLU A 106 59.86 -6.21 18.52
C GLU A 106 58.98 -5.99 17.28
N ALA A 107 59.26 -6.68 16.18
CA ALA A 107 58.42 -6.65 14.99
C ALA A 107 57.00 -7.19 15.27
N GLU A 108 56.90 -8.28 16.04
CA GLU A 108 55.61 -8.87 16.43
C GLU A 108 54.83 -7.98 17.40
N ARG A 109 55.52 -7.36 18.38
CA ARG A 109 54.95 -6.38 19.30
C ARG A 109 54.33 -5.21 18.53
N GLN A 110 55.08 -4.64 17.59
CA GLN A 110 54.59 -3.52 16.77
C GLN A 110 53.37 -3.93 15.95
N TYR A 111 53.39 -5.12 15.33
CA TYR A 111 52.25 -5.66 14.61
C TYR A 111 51.00 -5.79 15.50
N LEU A 112 51.15 -6.35 16.70
CA LEU A 112 50.05 -6.50 17.66
C LEU A 112 49.51 -5.15 18.13
N GLU A 113 50.37 -4.16 18.37
CA GLU A 113 49.96 -2.80 18.74
C GLU A 113 49.16 -2.11 17.63
N ASP A 114 49.58 -2.24 16.38
CA ASP A 114 48.87 -1.64 15.25
C ASP A 114 47.54 -2.37 15.00
N ARG A 115 47.49 -3.70 15.19
CA ARG A 115 46.24 -4.46 15.13
C ARG A 115 45.27 -4.05 16.23
N LYS A 116 45.76 -3.80 17.44
CA LYS A 116 44.95 -3.31 18.56
C LYS A 116 44.32 -1.95 18.25
N LYS A 117 45.07 -1.00 17.70
CA LYS A 117 44.53 0.31 17.28
C LYS A 117 43.39 0.18 16.26
N ILE A 118 43.53 -0.75 15.31
CA ILE A 118 42.47 -1.04 14.31
C ILE A 118 41.22 -1.58 15.02
N LEU A 119 41.38 -2.55 15.92
CA LEU A 119 40.27 -3.11 16.70
C LEU A 119 39.59 -2.05 17.57
N ASP A 120 40.34 -1.17 18.21
CA ASP A 120 39.80 -0.07 19.02
C ASP A 120 38.94 0.87 18.16
N SER A 121 39.40 1.21 16.95
CA SER A 121 38.63 2.02 15.99
C SER A 121 37.35 1.32 15.55
N MET A 122 37.41 0.03 15.22
CA MET A 122 36.23 -0.76 14.84
C MET A 122 35.21 -0.87 15.99
N GLY A 123 35.69 -1.06 17.22
CA GLY A 123 34.84 -1.08 18.42
C GLY A 123 34.14 0.26 18.64
N ALA A 124 34.86 1.38 18.44
CA ALA A 124 34.27 2.72 18.51
C ALA A 124 33.20 2.96 17.43
N GLU A 125 33.45 2.51 16.19
CA GLU A 125 32.46 2.56 15.11
C GLU A 125 31.19 1.78 15.47
N LEU A 126 31.33 0.54 15.95
CA LEU A 126 30.19 -0.29 16.38
C LEU A 126 29.40 0.38 17.51
N LYS A 127 30.09 0.95 18.50
CA LYS A 127 29.46 1.69 19.59
C LYS A 127 28.64 2.88 19.09
N ASN A 128 29.10 3.57 18.05
CA ASN A 128 28.40 4.70 17.45
C ASN A 128 27.20 4.28 16.57
N LEU A 129 27.18 3.04 16.07
CA LEU A 129 26.06 2.52 15.30
C LEU A 129 24.87 2.11 16.18
N VAL A 130 25.11 1.64 17.41
CA VAL A 130 24.05 1.17 18.31
C VAL A 130 22.94 2.22 18.54
N PRO A 131 23.24 3.48 18.92
CA PRO A 131 22.21 4.49 19.09
C PRO A 131 21.41 4.78 17.81
N ARG A 132 22.05 4.69 16.65
CA ARG A 132 21.39 4.92 15.35
C ARG A 132 20.42 3.79 15.01
N VAL A 133 20.82 2.53 15.27
CA VAL A 133 19.94 1.36 15.11
C VAL A 133 18.73 1.49 16.02
N ASN A 134 18.94 1.82 17.31
CA ASN A 134 17.85 1.97 18.27
C ASN A 134 16.90 3.10 17.86
N SER A 135 17.43 4.27 17.51
CA SER A 135 16.60 5.41 17.10
C SER A 135 15.77 5.14 15.84
N LEU A 136 16.33 4.44 14.85
CA LEU A 136 15.54 4.03 13.68
C LEU A 136 14.50 2.97 14.06
N GLY A 137 14.83 2.03 14.94
CA GLY A 137 13.88 1.05 15.45
C GLY A 137 12.69 1.69 16.16
N ASP A 138 12.94 2.70 17.01
CA ASP A 138 11.90 3.47 17.68
C ASP A 138 11.00 4.21 16.69
N GLN A 139 11.59 4.80 15.63
CA GLN A 139 10.84 5.45 14.56
C GLN A 139 9.97 4.47 13.75
N VAL A 140 10.49 3.28 13.43
CA VAL A 140 9.72 2.22 12.76
C VAL A 140 8.52 1.83 13.63
N ASN A 141 8.72 1.62 14.93
CA ASN A 141 7.65 1.26 15.85
C ASN A 141 6.59 2.36 15.96
N TYR A 142 7.02 3.62 16.06
CA TYR A 142 6.10 4.75 16.09
C TYR A 142 5.26 4.85 14.80
N LEU A 143 5.90 4.78 13.63
CA LEU A 143 5.19 4.84 12.34
C LEU A 143 4.24 3.66 12.14
N ALA A 144 4.62 2.46 12.60
CA ALA A 144 3.75 1.29 12.58
C ALA A 144 2.48 1.52 13.42
N GLN A 145 2.63 2.09 14.62
CA GLN A 145 1.49 2.43 15.48
C GLN A 145 0.58 3.47 14.82
N GLN A 146 1.14 4.53 14.24
CA GLN A 146 0.35 5.54 13.54
C GLN A 146 -0.40 4.97 12.34
N LEU A 147 0.25 4.12 11.56
CA LEU A 147 -0.38 3.42 10.43
C LEU A 147 -1.54 2.54 10.90
N ASN A 148 -1.32 1.75 11.95
CA ASN A 148 -2.37 0.88 12.51
C ASN A 148 -3.55 1.69 13.03
N ILE A 149 -3.31 2.79 13.75
CA ILE A 149 -4.38 3.70 14.22
C ILE A 149 -5.15 4.27 13.01
N GLY A 150 -4.46 4.70 11.96
CA GLY A 150 -5.11 5.22 10.76
C GLY A 150 -6.01 4.19 10.08
N VAL A 151 -5.52 2.95 9.95
CA VAL A 151 -6.29 1.81 9.41
C VAL A 151 -7.48 1.47 10.30
N ASP A 152 -7.30 1.42 11.62
CA ASP A 152 -8.38 1.12 12.56
C ASP A 152 -9.48 2.18 12.52
N VAL A 153 -9.12 3.47 12.50
CA VAL A 153 -10.07 4.58 12.38
C VAL A 153 -10.82 4.51 11.05
N HIS A 154 -10.12 4.24 9.95
CA HIS A 154 -10.76 4.07 8.64
C HIS A 154 -11.74 2.90 8.65
N ASN A 155 -11.33 1.72 9.13
CA ASN A 155 -12.17 0.53 9.18
C ASN A 155 -13.39 0.73 10.09
N GLN A 156 -13.23 1.38 11.24
CA GLN A 156 -14.36 1.70 12.14
C GLN A 156 -15.36 2.65 11.50
N ARG A 157 -14.89 3.58 10.66
CA ARG A 157 -15.74 4.62 10.07
C ARG A 157 -16.36 4.23 8.72
N PHE A 158 -15.64 3.44 7.93
CA PHE A 158 -15.96 3.15 6.52
C PHE A 158 -15.92 1.65 6.17
N GLY A 159 -15.53 0.76 7.09
CA GLY A 159 -15.34 -0.66 6.81
C GLY A 159 -16.63 -1.49 6.73
N GLU A 160 -17.79 -0.91 7.03
CA GLU A 160 -19.09 -1.55 6.80
C GLU A 160 -19.55 -1.28 5.36
N ALA A 161 -19.76 -2.33 4.57
CA ALA A 161 -20.43 -2.23 3.29
C ALA A 161 -21.87 -1.74 3.52
N ARG A 162 -22.17 -0.52 3.08
CA ARG A 162 -23.52 0.04 3.18
C ARG A 162 -24.20 -0.10 1.84
N GLU A 163 -25.41 -0.64 1.86
CA GLU A 163 -26.38 -0.52 0.76
C GLU A 163 -26.75 0.96 0.66
N PHE A 164 -26.04 1.72 -0.15
CA PHE A 164 -26.40 3.09 -0.46
C PHE A 164 -26.80 3.19 -1.93
N ASP A 165 -28.00 3.70 -2.17
CA ASP A 165 -28.45 4.08 -3.50
C ASP A 165 -27.54 5.20 -4.03
N GLN A 166 -26.65 4.83 -4.98
CA GLN A 166 -25.73 5.77 -5.63
C GLN A 166 -26.47 6.76 -6.51
N GLY A 167 -27.58 6.30 -7.10
CA GLY A 167 -28.55 7.11 -7.81
C GLY A 167 -29.98 6.59 -7.57
N GLU A 168 -30.95 7.36 -8.05
CA GLU A 168 -32.37 7.00 -8.04
C GLU A 168 -33.07 7.61 -9.24
N TYR A 169 -33.75 6.79 -10.03
CA TYR A 169 -34.79 7.19 -10.96
C TYR A 169 -36.16 7.15 -10.28
N ASN A 170 -36.81 8.30 -10.13
CA ASN A 170 -38.09 8.43 -9.42
C ASN A 170 -39.33 8.45 -10.34
N GLY A 171 -39.16 8.10 -11.63
CA GLY A 171 -40.22 8.19 -12.65
C GLY A 171 -40.14 9.45 -13.52
N ASN A 172 -39.62 10.57 -13.00
CA ASN A 172 -39.62 11.86 -13.71
C ASN A 172 -38.22 12.45 -13.90
N GLU A 173 -37.29 12.11 -13.03
CA GLU A 173 -35.91 12.59 -13.02
C GLU A 173 -34.99 11.51 -12.45
N ILE A 174 -33.68 11.71 -12.64
CA ILE A 174 -32.62 10.92 -12.03
C ILE A 174 -31.89 11.80 -11.03
N ASN A 175 -31.74 11.32 -9.80
CA ASN A 175 -30.93 11.94 -8.78
C ASN A 175 -29.68 11.09 -8.57
N ILE A 176 -28.50 11.70 -8.64
CA ILE A 176 -27.20 11.07 -8.35
C ILE A 176 -26.71 11.59 -7.01
N TYR A 177 -26.45 10.68 -6.07
CA TYR A 177 -26.14 11.00 -4.69
C TYR A 177 -24.70 10.73 -4.29
N GLN A 178 -24.05 9.74 -4.92
CA GLN A 178 -22.62 9.46 -4.69
C GLN A 178 -21.98 8.81 -5.92
N PHE A 179 -20.69 9.10 -6.11
CA PHE A 179 -19.80 8.37 -7.01
C PHE A 179 -18.33 8.60 -6.60
N GLU A 180 -17.48 7.62 -6.91
CA GLU A 180 -16.03 7.68 -6.62
C GLU A 180 -15.20 8.27 -7.76
N GLY A 181 -15.77 8.36 -8.97
CA GLY A 181 -15.12 8.96 -10.12
C GLY A 181 -15.92 8.82 -11.41
N MET A 182 -15.31 9.17 -12.54
CA MET A 182 -16.01 9.20 -13.85
C MET A 182 -16.49 7.83 -14.34
N GLY A 183 -15.75 6.76 -14.02
CA GLY A 183 -16.15 5.40 -14.38
C GLY A 183 -17.39 4.96 -13.61
N ASP A 184 -17.37 5.20 -12.30
CA ASP A 184 -18.46 4.91 -11.38
C ASP A 184 -19.71 5.71 -11.72
N LEU A 185 -19.56 7.03 -11.93
CA LEU A 185 -20.64 7.89 -12.40
C LEU A 185 -21.27 7.39 -13.70
N ARG A 186 -20.46 6.91 -14.65
CA ARG A 186 -20.98 6.35 -15.91
C ARG A 186 -21.80 5.08 -15.66
N LEU A 187 -21.39 4.25 -14.71
CA LEU A 187 -22.11 3.02 -14.35
C LEU A 187 -23.45 3.35 -13.68
N VAL A 188 -23.47 4.24 -12.67
CA VAL A 188 -24.69 4.71 -12.01
C VAL A 188 -25.66 5.29 -13.02
N LEU A 189 -25.19 6.22 -13.87
CA LEU A 189 -26.04 6.82 -14.90
C LEU A 189 -26.56 5.77 -15.88
N ALA A 190 -25.76 4.78 -16.26
CA ALA A 190 -26.24 3.71 -17.12
C ALA A 190 -27.34 2.87 -16.45
N HIS A 191 -27.23 2.61 -15.15
CA HIS A 191 -28.26 1.92 -14.37
C HIS A 191 -29.57 2.71 -14.32
N GLU A 192 -29.52 3.97 -13.87
CA GLU A 192 -30.71 4.81 -13.73
C GLU A 192 -31.40 5.11 -15.07
N LEU A 193 -30.60 5.27 -16.14
CA LEU A 193 -31.15 5.41 -17.50
C LEU A 193 -31.78 4.10 -17.99
N GLY A 194 -31.34 2.93 -17.51
CA GLY A 194 -32.01 1.66 -17.75
C GLY A 194 -33.39 1.62 -17.12
N HIS A 195 -33.54 2.10 -15.88
CA HIS A 195 -34.85 2.28 -15.25
C HIS A 195 -35.72 3.30 -16.00
N ALA A 196 -35.15 4.39 -16.52
CA ALA A 196 -35.87 5.35 -17.36
C ALA A 196 -36.37 4.74 -18.68
N LEU A 197 -35.67 3.71 -19.20
CA LEU A 197 -36.14 2.87 -20.32
C LEU A 197 -37.18 1.81 -19.90
N GLY A 198 -37.55 1.80 -18.62
CA GLY A 198 -38.50 0.88 -18.02
C GLY A 198 -37.91 -0.49 -17.70
N ILE A 199 -36.60 -0.65 -17.58
CA ILE A 199 -35.99 -1.95 -17.25
C ILE A 199 -35.97 -2.13 -15.73
N GLU A 200 -36.36 -3.30 -15.23
CA GLU A 200 -36.23 -3.64 -13.79
C GLU A 200 -34.87 -4.30 -13.52
N HIS A 201 -34.59 -4.55 -12.25
CA HIS A 201 -33.40 -5.28 -11.87
C HIS A 201 -33.34 -6.69 -12.49
N VAL A 202 -32.12 -7.12 -12.80
CA VAL A 202 -31.78 -8.48 -13.24
C VAL A 202 -30.90 -9.16 -12.19
N GLU A 203 -30.79 -10.49 -12.24
CA GLU A 203 -30.15 -11.29 -11.19
C GLU A 203 -28.62 -11.41 -11.32
N ASN A 204 -28.05 -11.14 -12.50
CA ASN A 204 -26.62 -11.34 -12.74
C ASN A 204 -25.80 -10.21 -12.09
N PRO A 205 -24.90 -10.49 -11.12
CA PRO A 205 -24.15 -9.46 -10.41
C PRO A 205 -23.22 -8.58 -11.24
N LYS A 206 -22.95 -8.97 -12.49
CA LYS A 206 -22.13 -8.20 -13.44
C LYS A 206 -22.97 -7.35 -14.40
N SER A 207 -24.29 -7.50 -14.35
CA SER A 207 -25.21 -6.70 -15.15
C SER A 207 -25.24 -5.27 -14.66
N ILE A 208 -25.46 -4.34 -15.60
CA ILE A 208 -25.66 -2.95 -15.25
C ILE A 208 -26.93 -2.82 -14.41
N MET A 209 -28.00 -3.53 -14.74
CA MET A 209 -29.27 -3.52 -13.99
C MET A 209 -29.28 -4.46 -12.78
N TYR A 210 -28.14 -4.90 -12.25
CA TYR A 210 -28.15 -5.65 -10.98
C TYR A 210 -28.43 -4.69 -9.82
N TYR A 211 -29.26 -5.13 -8.85
CA TYR A 211 -29.75 -4.27 -7.76
C TYR A 211 -28.65 -3.69 -6.86
N LEU A 212 -27.44 -4.26 -6.87
CA LEU A 212 -26.31 -3.83 -6.06
C LEU A 212 -25.09 -3.54 -6.96
N MET A 213 -24.53 -2.34 -6.89
CA MET A 213 -23.28 -2.04 -7.59
C MET A 213 -22.10 -2.65 -6.83
N ASP A 214 -21.45 -3.64 -7.43
CA ASP A 214 -20.34 -4.42 -6.83
C ASP A 214 -19.43 -5.01 -7.93
N LYS A 215 -19.92 -5.99 -8.68
CA LYS A 215 -19.07 -6.81 -9.58
C LYS A 215 -18.99 -6.33 -11.02
N GLN A 216 -19.58 -5.17 -11.32
CA GLN A 216 -19.56 -4.56 -12.65
C GLN A 216 -18.20 -3.94 -12.97
N ASP A 217 -17.88 -3.80 -14.26
CA ASP A 217 -16.69 -3.08 -14.69
C ASP A 217 -16.91 -1.56 -14.59
N ILE A 218 -16.47 -0.97 -13.49
CA ILE A 218 -16.54 0.47 -13.22
C ILE A 218 -15.72 1.27 -14.26
N LYS A 219 -14.63 0.73 -14.81
CA LYS A 219 -13.79 1.47 -15.76
C LYS A 219 -14.44 1.54 -17.14
N ASN A 220 -15.04 0.43 -17.57
CA ASN A 220 -15.72 0.32 -18.86
C ASN A 220 -17.05 -0.44 -18.72
N PRO A 221 -18.13 0.24 -18.29
CA PRO A 221 -19.45 -0.39 -18.17
C PRO A 221 -19.94 -0.91 -19.53
N VAL A 222 -20.32 -2.19 -19.57
CA VAL A 222 -20.86 -2.88 -20.76
C VAL A 222 -22.09 -3.66 -20.34
N LEU A 223 -23.11 -3.70 -21.20
CA LEU A 223 -24.31 -4.50 -20.95
C LEU A 223 -23.99 -5.99 -20.99
N SER A 224 -24.47 -6.70 -19.97
CA SER A 224 -24.55 -8.16 -19.97
C SER A 224 -25.60 -8.66 -20.97
N ASN A 225 -25.68 -9.98 -21.15
CA ASN A 225 -26.75 -10.56 -21.96
C ASN A 225 -28.13 -10.36 -21.31
N GLU A 226 -28.19 -10.42 -19.99
CA GLU A 226 -29.41 -10.22 -19.21
C GLU A 226 -29.95 -8.78 -19.38
N ASP A 227 -29.07 -7.78 -19.33
CA ASP A 227 -29.45 -6.38 -19.61
C ASP A 227 -30.05 -6.22 -21.02
N LYS A 228 -29.44 -6.88 -22.02
CA LYS A 228 -29.87 -6.83 -23.42
C LYS A 228 -31.23 -7.51 -23.63
N VAL A 229 -31.45 -8.64 -22.98
CA VAL A 229 -32.73 -9.36 -23.01
C VAL A 229 -33.82 -8.49 -22.39
N ALA A 230 -33.58 -7.96 -21.19
CA ALA A 230 -34.55 -7.13 -20.47
C ALA A 230 -34.92 -5.86 -21.27
N PHE A 231 -33.92 -5.20 -21.89
CA PHE A 231 -34.16 -4.08 -22.80
C PHE A 231 -35.02 -4.46 -24.01
N SER A 232 -34.72 -5.59 -24.65
CA SER A 232 -35.44 -6.07 -25.84
C SER A 232 -36.90 -6.40 -25.54
N GLU A 233 -37.18 -6.98 -24.37
CA GLU A 233 -38.55 -7.27 -23.91
C GLU A 233 -39.36 -5.99 -23.71
N ARG A 234 -38.79 -4.96 -23.07
CA ARG A 234 -39.46 -3.67 -22.86
C ARG A 234 -39.72 -2.92 -24.17
N CYS A 235 -38.79 -2.99 -25.11
CA CYS A 235 -39.00 -2.44 -26.47
C CYS A 235 -40.12 -3.17 -27.23
N SER A 236 -40.19 -4.50 -27.13
CA SER A 236 -41.21 -5.31 -27.82
C SER A 236 -42.62 -5.09 -27.24
N LEU A 237 -42.73 -4.99 -25.92
CA LEU A 237 -43.98 -4.65 -25.22
C LEU A 237 -44.49 -3.25 -25.58
N SER A 238 -43.59 -2.28 -25.71
CA SER A 238 -43.93 -0.91 -26.13
C SER A 238 -44.48 -0.87 -27.56
N TYR A 239 -43.94 -1.71 -28.45
CA TYR A 239 -44.42 -1.82 -29.84
C TYR A 239 -45.83 -2.42 -29.91
N LEU A 240 -46.12 -3.44 -29.09
CA LEU A 240 -47.45 -4.06 -29.00
C LEU A 240 -48.49 -3.08 -28.42
N LEU A 241 -48.16 -2.34 -27.36
CA LEU A 241 -49.09 -1.37 -26.75
C LEU A 241 -49.41 -0.19 -27.68
N ASN A 242 -48.45 0.26 -28.49
CA ASN A 242 -48.69 1.29 -29.52
C ASN A 242 -49.44 0.76 -30.75
N PHE A 243 -49.45 -0.55 -30.99
CA PHE A 243 -50.20 -1.17 -32.10
C PHE A 243 -51.70 -1.35 -31.78
N PHE A 244 -52.09 -1.36 -30.50
CA PHE A 244 -53.47 -1.51 -30.04
C PHE A 244 -54.12 -0.21 -29.52
N ARG A 245 -53.47 0.95 -29.71
CA ARG A 245 -54.06 2.29 -29.56
C ARG A 245 -54.40 2.87 -30.93
#